data_AF-A0A9D4K4H0-F1
#
_entry.id   AF-A0A9D4K4H0-F1
#
_cell.length_a   1.000
_cell.length_b   1.000
_cell.length_c   1.000
_cell.angle_alpha   90.00
_cell.angle_beta   90.00
_cell.angle_gamma   90.00
#
_symmetry.space_group_name_H-M   'P 1'
#
loop_
_entity.id
_entity.type
_entity.pdbx_description
1 polymer ?
#
loop_
_entity_poly.entity_id
_entity_poly.type
_entity_poly.pdbx_seq_one_letter_code
_entity_poly.pdbx_strand_id
1 'polypeptide(L)' 'MDKNDNDSPNAFCKACHMTWEEDQELDLERVWVQCDKCDGWVHSECLSYSLEEDEPFFCPDCL' A
#
# COMPACT_ATOMS: atom_id res chain seq x y z
N MET A 1 -19.72 -0.35 -24.19
CA MET A 1 -19.30 -1.07 -22.98
C MET A 1 -18.65 -0.06 -22.08
N ASP A 2 -19.44 0.39 -21.12
CA ASP A 2 -19.13 1.34 -20.09
C ASP A 2 -18.00 0.78 -19.22
N LYS A 3 -16.78 1.34 -19.35
CA LYS A 3 -15.78 1.15 -18.31
C LYS A 3 -16.13 2.13 -17.20
N ASN A 4 -17.08 1.70 -16.37
CA ASN A 4 -17.37 2.32 -15.09
C ASN A 4 -16.20 2.02 -14.16
N ASP A 5 -15.05 2.68 -14.37
CA ASP A 5 -13.92 2.72 -13.44
C ASP A 5 -14.33 3.63 -12.27
N ASN A 6 -15.29 3.16 -11.48
CA ASN A 6 -15.69 3.74 -10.22
C ASN A 6 -15.52 2.65 -9.15
N ASP A 7 -14.29 2.19 -9.03
CA ASP A 7 -13.85 1.26 -8.00
C ASP A 7 -12.33 1.44 -7.94
N SER A 8 -11.76 1.59 -6.75
CA SER A 8 -10.31 1.42 -6.54
C SER A 8 -10.08 0.01 -5.98
N PRO A 9 -10.28 -1.09 -6.75
CA PRO A 9 -10.23 -2.45 -6.21
C PRO A 9 -8.80 -2.94 -5.99
N ASN A 10 -7.79 -2.24 -6.53
CA ASN A 10 -6.43 -2.76 -6.57
C ASN A 10 -5.53 -2.02 -5.59
N ALA A 11 -5.88 -2.00 -4.31
CA ALA A 11 -4.89 -1.68 -3.29
C ALA A 11 -3.84 -2.80 -3.28
N PHE A 12 -2.63 -2.51 -3.74
CA PHE A 12 -1.49 -3.43 -3.69
C PHE A 12 -0.29 -2.73 -3.09
N CYS A 13 0.59 -3.50 -2.45
CA CYS A 13 1.84 -2.99 -1.93
C CYS A 13 2.77 -2.62 -3.10
N LYS A 14 3.13 -1.34 -3.23
CA LYS A 14 4.02 -0.87 -4.32
C LYS A 14 5.42 -1.49 -4.31
N ALA A 15 5.85 -2.08 -3.18
CA ALA A 15 7.16 -2.69 -3.06
C ALA A 15 7.19 -4.18 -3.46
N CYS A 16 6.20 -4.98 -3.04
CA CYS A 16 6.15 -6.42 -3.34
C CYS A 16 5.08 -6.83 -4.35
N HIS A 17 4.25 -5.89 -4.80
CA HIS A 17 3.12 -6.07 -5.72
C HIS A 17 2.02 -7.03 -5.24
N MET A 18 2.06 -7.46 -3.97
CA MET A 18 0.99 -8.24 -3.36
C MET A 18 -0.24 -7.35 -3.19
N THR A 19 -1.39 -7.84 -3.66
CA THR A 19 -2.68 -7.18 -3.46
C THR A 19 -3.15 -7.32 -2.02
N TRP A 20 -4.05 -6.43 -1.59
CA TRP A 20 -4.69 -6.53 -0.27
C TRP A 20 -5.45 -7.85 -0.13
N GLU A 21 -6.13 -8.30 -1.19
CA GLU A 21 -6.83 -9.58 -1.21
C GLU A 21 -5.88 -10.75 -0.97
N GLU A 22 -4.75 -10.82 -1.68
CA GLU A 22 -3.73 -11.88 -1.48
C GLU A 22 -3.14 -11.87 -0.06
N ASP A 23 -2.90 -10.70 0.53
CA ASP A 23 -2.38 -10.59 1.89
C ASP A 23 -3.37 -11.09 2.95
N GLN A 24 -4.68 -10.85 2.74
CA GLN A 24 -5.75 -11.38 3.58
C GLN A 24 -5.95 -12.89 3.39
N GLU A 25 -5.90 -13.40 2.16
CA GLU A 25 -6.02 -14.84 1.88
C GLU A 25 -4.89 -15.66 2.50
N LEU A 26 -3.71 -15.07 2.61
CA LEU A 26 -2.53 -15.67 3.24
C LEU A 26 -2.48 -15.47 4.77
N ASP A 27 -3.42 -14.70 5.33
CA ASP A 27 -3.51 -14.39 6.77
C ASP A 27 -2.19 -13.85 7.33
N LEU A 28 -1.52 -12.96 6.59
CA LEU A 28 -0.17 -12.49 6.94
C LEU A 28 -0.17 -11.38 8.01
N GLU A 29 -1.33 -10.82 8.33
CA GLU A 29 -1.54 -9.77 9.36
C GLU A 29 -0.56 -8.59 9.23
N ARG A 30 -0.17 -8.24 8.01
CA ARG A 30 0.82 -7.17 7.78
C ARG A 30 0.21 -5.81 8.00
N VAL A 31 1.04 -4.87 8.44
CA VAL A 31 0.63 -3.46 8.57
C VAL A 31 0.77 -2.77 7.21
N TRP A 32 -0.37 -2.31 6.70
CA TRP A 32 -0.46 -1.52 5.48
C TRP A 32 -0.40 -0.03 5.80
N VAL A 33 0.42 0.71 5.05
CA VAL A 33 0.68 2.13 5.26
C VAL A 33 0.45 2.88 3.95
N GLN A 34 -0.28 3.98 4.02
CA GLN A 34 -0.68 4.76 2.85
C GLN A 34 0.22 5.99 2.67
N CYS A 35 0.78 6.16 1.48
CA CYS A 35 1.59 7.32 1.11
C CYS A 35 0.74 8.58 1.02
N ASP A 36 1.15 9.63 1.73
CA ASP A 36 0.43 10.90 1.84
C ASP A 36 0.40 11.70 0.53
N LYS A 37 1.32 11.39 -0.41
CA LYS A 37 1.48 12.13 -1.69
C LYS A 37 0.74 11.52 -2.88
N CYS A 38 0.65 10.20 -2.95
CA CYS A 38 0.11 9.48 -4.12
C CYS A 38 -1.01 8.50 -3.78
N ASP A 39 -1.43 8.46 -2.51
CA ASP A 39 -2.44 7.55 -1.96
C ASP A 39 -2.12 6.06 -2.14
N GLY A 40 -0.88 5.74 -2.53
CA GLY A 40 -0.41 4.38 -2.76
C GLY A 40 -0.09 3.64 -1.47
N TRP A 41 -0.30 2.32 -1.47
CA TRP A 41 -0.10 1.49 -0.30
C TRP A 41 1.23 0.73 -0.32
N VAL A 42 1.84 0.55 0.86
CA VAL A 42 3.05 -0.24 1.06
C VAL A 42 2.94 -0.95 2.42
N HIS A 43 3.43 -2.19 2.54
CA HIS A 43 3.59 -2.81 3.84
C HIS A 43 4.73 -2.15 4.62
N SER A 44 4.55 -1.91 5.91
CA SER A 44 5.62 -1.41 6.79
C SER A 44 6.86 -2.32 6.73
N GLU A 45 6.66 -3.64 6.66
CA GLU A 45 7.74 -4.63 6.52
C GLU A 45 8.46 -4.60 5.18
N CYS A 46 7.83 -4.04 4.13
CA CYS A 46 8.47 -3.87 2.82
C CYS A 46 9.31 -2.58 2.75
N LEU A 47 9.27 -1.73 3.77
CA LEU A 47 10.12 -0.57 3.87
C LEU A 47 11.49 -0.96 4.44
N SER A 48 12.55 -0.33 3.94
CA SER A 48 13.90 -0.50 4.48
C SER A 48 14.16 0.34 5.73
N TYR A 49 13.16 1.08 6.21
CA TYR A 49 13.24 2.01 7.33
C TYR A 49 12.00 1.92 8.20
N SER A 50 12.13 2.34 9.46
CA SER A 50 11.02 2.39 10.41
C SER A 50 10.18 3.65 10.17
N LEU A 51 8.86 3.50 10.29
CA LEU A 51 7.93 4.62 10.23
C LEU A 51 7.82 5.28 11.60
N GLU A 52 7.78 6.60 11.62
CA GLU A 52 7.48 7.40 12.80
C GLU A 52 5.99 7.76 12.76
N GLU A 53 5.25 7.48 13.84
CA GLU A 53 3.77 7.59 13.90
C GLU A 53 3.24 9.04 13.74
N ASP A 54 4.11 10.04 13.81
CA ASP A 54 3.76 11.47 13.78
C ASP A 54 4.29 12.21 12.54
N GLU A 55 4.93 11.50 11.59
CA GLU A 55 5.47 12.09 10.37
C GLU A 55 4.72 11.63 9.11
N PRO A 56 4.59 12.50 8.08
CA PRO A 56 3.98 12.10 6.81
C PRO A 56 4.82 11.00 6.15
N PHE A 57 4.17 9.91 5.80
CA PHE A 57 4.82 8.82 5.08
C PHE A 57 4.82 9.08 3.58
N PHE A 58 6.02 9.00 2.97
CA PHE A 58 6.20 9.02 1.52
C PHE A 58 6.79 7.70 1.04
N CYS A 59 6.08 7.02 0.14
CA CYS A 59 6.59 5.78 -0.46
C CYS A 59 7.87 6.03 -1.28
N PRO A 60 8.68 4.99 -1.56
CA PRO A 60 9.94 5.13 -2.30
C PRO A 60 9.82 5.81 -3.68
N ASP A 61 8.68 5.67 -4.36
CA ASP A 61 8.42 6.36 -5.64
C ASP A 61 8.14 7.87 -5.50
N CYS A 62 7.81 8.32 -4.28
CA CYS A 62 7.39 9.69 -4.00
C CYS A 62 8.48 10.55 -3.35
N LEU A 63 9.58 9.94 -2.91
CA LEU A 63 10.78 10.57 -2.35
C LEU A 63 11.58 11.36 -3.40
#